data_AF-A0A498FEU4-F1
#
_entry.id   AF-A0A498FEU4-F1
#
_cell.length_a   1.000
_cell.length_b   1.000
_cell.length_c   1.000
_cell.angle_alpha   90.00
_cell.angle_beta   90.00
_cell.angle_gamma   90.00
#
_symmetry.space_group_name_H-M   'P 1'
#
loop_
_entity.id
_entity.type
_entity.pdbx_description
1 polymer ?
#
loop_
_entity_poly.entity_id
_entity_poly.type
_entity_poly.pdbx_seq_one_letter_code
_entity_poly.pdbx_strand_id
1 'polypeptide(L)' 'MSTTVSTPETDETCAYCESRIFDHDPICVRDCDDDCGSPKYFCNYACLSAYIDENNLTTGNACEWTPDDTSCC' A
#
# COMPACT_ATOMS: atom_id res chain seq x y z
N MET A 1 -13.13 11.08 10.55
CA MET A 1 -12.09 11.94 9.94
C MET A 1 -12.29 11.92 8.43
N SER A 2 -12.35 13.07 7.77
CA SER A 2 -12.46 13.15 6.31
C SER A 2 -11.07 13.03 5.73
N THR A 3 -10.78 11.91 5.06
CA THR A 3 -9.49 11.72 4.38
C THR A 3 -9.62 12.35 3.00
N THR A 4 -9.05 13.53 2.81
CA THR A 4 -8.91 14.11 1.48
C THR A 4 -7.80 13.36 0.74
N VAL A 5 -8.17 12.54 -0.24
CA VAL A 5 -7.21 12.02 -1.22
C VAL A 5 -6.86 13.21 -2.13
N SER A 6 -5.60 13.65 -2.08
CA SER A 6 -5.08 14.58 -3.08
C SER A 6 -4.80 13.78 -4.35
N THR A 7 -5.31 14.26 -5.48
CA THR A 7 -4.98 13.68 -6.79
C THR A 7 -3.47 13.83 -7.02
N PRO A 8 -2.73 12.75 -7.33
CA PRO A 8 -1.31 12.84 -7.63
C PRO A 8 -1.01 13.69 -8.87
N GLU A 9 0.21 14.22 -8.95
CA GLU A 9 0.71 14.96 -10.11
C GLU A 9 0.80 14.05 -11.34
N THR A 10 0.66 14.59 -12.55
CA THR A 10 0.52 13.78 -13.79
C THR A 10 1.76 12.93 -14.10
N ASP A 11 2.91 13.32 -13.58
CA ASP A 11 4.20 12.65 -13.69
C ASP A 11 4.47 11.62 -12.57
N GLU A 12 3.49 11.35 -11.70
CA GLU A 12 3.63 10.38 -10.62
C GLU A 12 4.01 8.97 -11.13
N THR A 13 4.94 8.34 -10.43
CA THR A 13 5.56 7.08 -10.84
C THR A 13 5.14 5.93 -9.94
N CYS A 14 5.04 4.74 -10.53
CA CYS A 14 4.75 3.53 -9.81
C CYS A 14 5.91 3.17 -8.88
N ALA A 15 5.63 2.97 -7.60
CA ALA A 15 6.62 2.59 -6.61
C ALA A 15 7.27 1.21 -6.89
N TYR A 16 6.70 0.41 -7.79
CA TYR A 16 7.24 -0.90 -8.18
C TYR A 16 8.01 -0.88 -9.52
N CYS A 17 7.37 -0.39 -10.59
CA CYS A 17 7.93 -0.50 -11.95
C CYS A 17 8.42 0.83 -12.55
N GLU A 18 8.40 1.91 -11.76
CA GLU A 18 8.85 3.27 -12.13
C GLU A 18 8.14 3.88 -13.36
N SER A 19 7.11 3.21 -13.87
CA SER A 19 6.28 3.69 -14.98
C SER A 19 5.29 4.74 -14.50
N ARG A 20 4.81 5.59 -15.42
CA ARG A 20 3.80 6.60 -15.11
C ARG A 20 2.48 5.93 -14.76
N ILE A 21 1.89 6.32 -13.64
CA ILE A 21 0.69 5.65 -13.13
C ILE A 21 -0.56 5.97 -13.96
N PHE A 22 -0.61 7.16 -14.57
CA PHE A 22 -1.76 7.65 -15.33
C PHE A 22 -1.91 7.02 -16.73
N ASP A 23 -0.90 6.29 -17.20
CA ASP A 23 -1.03 5.45 -18.40
C ASP A 23 -1.81 4.14 -18.13
N HIS A 24 -2.26 3.93 -16.88
CA HIS A 24 -2.90 2.69 -16.38
C HIS A 24 -4.12 2.99 -15.48
N ASP A 25 -4.53 2.01 -14.65
CA ASP A 25 -5.62 2.12 -13.65
C ASP A 25 -4.99 2.19 -12.23
N PRO A 26 -4.62 3.42 -11.79
CA PRO A 26 -3.71 3.58 -10.66
C PRO A 26 -4.38 3.30 -9.31
N ILE A 27 -3.62 2.66 -8.42
CA ILE A 27 -4.02 2.41 -7.03
C ILE A 27 -3.14 3.26 -6.11
N CYS A 28 -3.79 3.98 -5.20
CA CYS A 28 -3.16 4.76 -4.16
C CYS A 28 -3.30 4.02 -2.82
N VAL A 29 -2.17 3.68 -2.20
CA VAL A 29 -2.14 3.04 -0.88
C VAL A 29 -1.46 3.99 0.10
N ARG A 30 -2.18 4.37 1.15
CA ARG A 30 -1.61 5.09 2.28
C ARG A 30 -1.43 4.12 3.43
N ASP A 31 -0.19 3.96 3.84
CA ASP A 31 0.15 3.25 5.06
C ASP A 31 0.15 4.23 6.24
N CYS A 32 -0.66 3.92 7.26
CA CYS A 32 -0.81 4.75 8.44
C CYS A 32 -0.05 4.21 9.65
N ASP A 33 0.64 3.07 9.50
CA ASP A 33 1.43 2.48 10.59
C ASP A 33 2.69 3.32 10.89
N ASP A 34 3.26 3.98 9.88
CA ASP A 34 4.40 4.90 10.00
C ASP A 34 3.97 6.36 9.69
N ASP A 35 3.52 7.07 10.73
CA ASP A 35 3.22 8.52 10.74
C ASP A 35 2.19 9.02 9.70
N CYS A 36 1.41 8.14 9.08
CA CYS A 36 0.57 8.49 7.93
C CYS A 36 1.36 9.20 6.81
N GLY A 37 2.54 8.64 6.47
CA GLY A 37 3.43 9.17 5.44
C GLY A 37 2.78 9.34 4.05
N SER A 38 3.57 9.88 3.12
CA SER A 38 3.14 10.10 1.73
C SER A 38 2.59 8.80 1.12
N PRO A 39 1.43 8.84 0.46
CA PRO A 39 0.85 7.66 -0.18
C PRO A 39 1.81 7.09 -1.23
N LYS A 40 1.82 5.76 -1.34
CA LYS A 40 2.49 5.04 -2.43
C LYS A 40 1.51 4.84 -3.58
N TYR A 41 1.99 5.01 -4.80
CA TYR A 41 1.19 4.87 -6.01
C TYR A 41 1.65 3.67 -6.84
N PHE A 42 0.70 2.97 -7.43
CA PHE A 42 0.94 1.76 -8.23
C PHE A 42 0.13 1.79 -9.53
N CYS A 43 0.67 1.23 -10.61
CA CYS A 43 -0.04 1.16 -11.90
C CYS A 43 -1.33 0.31 -11.87
N ASN A 44 -1.39 -0.69 -11.00
CA ASN A 44 -2.52 -1.63 -10.81
C ASN A 44 -2.23 -2.61 -9.66
N TYR A 45 -3.17 -3.53 -9.39
CA TYR A 45 -3.04 -4.56 -8.35
C TYR A 45 -1.85 -5.51 -8.56
N ALA A 46 -1.41 -5.75 -9.80
CA ALA A 46 -0.27 -6.64 -10.04
C ALA A 46 1.04 -6.01 -9.52
N CYS A 47 1.25 -4.70 -9.78
CA CYS A 47 2.39 -3.97 -9.26
C CYS A 47 2.36 -3.87 -7.72
N LEU A 48 1.16 -3.64 -7.15
CA LEU A 48 0.98 -3.62 -5.70
C LEU A 48 1.31 -4.99 -5.07
N SER A 49 0.78 -6.08 -5.63
CA SER A 49 1.01 -7.44 -5.12
C SER A 49 2.49 -7.79 -5.15
N ALA A 50 3.16 -7.55 -6.28
CA ALA A 50 4.58 -7.82 -6.41
C ALA A 50 5.42 -7.01 -5.40
N TYR A 51 5.08 -5.73 -5.19
CA TYR A 51 5.73 -4.89 -4.18
C TYR A 51 5.52 -5.42 -2.76
N ILE A 52 4.31 -5.84 -2.41
CA ILE A 52 3.98 -6.42 -1.09
C ILE A 52 4.80 -7.68 -0.85
N ASP A 53 4.85 -8.58 -1.83
CA ASP A 53 5.54 -9.86 -1.72
C ASP A 53 7.06 -9.66 -1.60
N GLU A 54 7.66 -8.80 -2.44
CA GLU A 54 9.11 -8.55 -2.44
C GLU A 54 9.59 -7.89 -1.14
N ASN A 55 8.76 -7.03 -0.54
CA ASN A 55 9.08 -6.32 0.70
C ASN A 55 8.54 -7.03 1.96
N ASN A 56 7.92 -8.21 1.81
CA ASN A 56 7.34 -8.99 2.90
C ASN A 56 6.34 -8.20 3.77
N LEU A 57 5.57 -7.28 3.18
CA LEU A 57 4.70 -6.35 3.92
C LEU A 57 3.50 -7.02 4.59
N THR A 58 3.21 -8.27 4.26
CA THR A 58 2.17 -9.07 4.95
C THR A 58 2.68 -9.75 6.21
N THR A 59 3.99 -9.76 6.45
CA THR A 59 4.59 -10.48 7.57
C THR A 59 4.21 -9.82 8.89
N GLY A 60 3.56 -10.58 9.77
CA GLY A 60 3.14 -10.09 11.09
C GLY A 60 1.90 -9.20 11.07
N ASN A 61 1.30 -8.95 9.89
CA ASN A 61 0.06 -8.22 9.78
C ASN A 61 -1.14 -9.11 10.14
N ALA A 62 -1.99 -8.62 11.04
CA ALA A 62 -3.24 -9.27 11.44
C ALA A 62 -4.34 -8.21 11.56
N CYS A 63 -5.57 -8.55 11.14
CA CYS A 63 -6.71 -7.64 11.24
C CYS A 63 -7.09 -7.32 12.69
N GLU A 64 -6.84 -8.25 13.60
CA GLU A 64 -7.02 -8.13 15.05
C GLU A 64 -5.83 -8.84 15.71
N TRP A 65 -5.15 -8.18 16.65
CA TRP A 65 -4.05 -8.77 17.40
C TRP A 65 -4.51 -9.10 18.82
N THR A 66 -4.60 -10.40 19.12
CA THR A 66 -5.01 -10.91 20.44
C THR A 66 -3.86 -11.71 21.08
N PRO A 67 -2.91 -11.04 21.75
CA PRO A 67 -1.77 -11.71 22.38
C PRO A 67 -2.16 -12.71 23.48
N ASP A 68 -3.36 -12.56 24.06
CA ASP A 68 -3.91 -13.44 25.09
C ASP A 68 -4.77 -14.59 24.55
N ASP A 69 -5.08 -14.60 23.25
CA ASP A 69 -5.85 -15.71 22.67
C ASP A 69 -4.93 -16.92 22.48
N THR A 70 -4.96 -17.83 23.46
CA THR A 70 -4.12 -19.02 23.52
C THR A 70 -4.57 -20.11 22.52
N SER A 71 -5.40 -19.77 21.53
CA SER A 71 -5.81 -20.69 20.46
C SER A 71 -4.82 -20.64 19.30
N CYS A 72 -3.53 -20.87 19.58
CA CYS A 72 -2.56 -21.14 18.54
C CYS A 72 -2.48 -22.66 18.31
N CYS A 73 -3.05 -23.12 17.20
CA CYS A 73 -2.83 -24.42 16.57
C CYS A 73 -2.77 -24.22 15.05
#